data_AF-A0A154UZS5-F1
#
_entry.id   AF-A0A154UZS5-F1
#
_cell.length_a   1.000
_cell.length_b   1.000
_cell.length_c   1.000
_cell.angle_alpha   90.00
_cell.angle_beta   90.00
_cell.angle_gamma   90.00
#
_symmetry.space_group_name_H-M   'P 1'
#
loop_
_entity.id
_entity.type
_entity.pdbx_description
1 polymer ?
#
loop_
_entity_poly.entity_id
_entity_poly.type
_entity_poly.pdbx_seq_one_letter_code
_entity_poly.pdbx_strand_id
1 'polypeptide(L)' 'MRVVRAARRVVRACVSEDGGAATAEYAIATMAAVAFAGLLVVILQSDEVRGMLLDLVRRALTYDR' A
#
# COMPACT_ATOMS: atom_id res chain seq x y z
N MET A 1 4.56 -35.62 27.85
CA MET A 1 3.99 -34.33 28.34
C MET A 1 4.89 -33.09 28.15
N ARG A 2 6.22 -33.20 27.96
CA ARG A 2 7.13 -32.03 27.81
C ARG A 2 6.94 -31.28 26.47
N VAL A 3 6.71 -32.00 25.38
CA VAL A 3 6.51 -31.42 24.03
C VAL A 3 5.28 -30.52 23.95
N VAL A 4 4.15 -30.95 24.55
CA VAL A 4 2.90 -30.16 24.62
C VAL A 4 3.11 -28.86 25.40
N ARG A 5 3.93 -28.88 26.47
CA ARG A 5 4.25 -27.68 27.25
C ARG A 5 5.19 -26.73 26.49
N ALA A 6 6.11 -27.25 25.70
CA ALA A 6 7.01 -26.46 24.87
C ALA A 6 6.26 -25.75 23.73
N ALA A 7 5.41 -26.48 22.99
CA ALA A 7 4.57 -25.90 21.94
C ALA A 7 3.63 -24.80 22.50
N ARG A 8 3.02 -25.07 23.67
CA ARG A 8 2.16 -24.09 24.35
C ARG A 8 2.93 -22.86 24.85
N ARG A 9 4.22 -22.98 25.17
CA ARG A 9 5.08 -21.82 25.50
C ARG A 9 5.40 -20.97 24.28
N VAL A 10 5.72 -21.59 23.14
CA VAL A 10 6.03 -20.87 21.89
C VAL A 10 4.81 -20.08 21.43
N VAL A 11 3.64 -20.72 21.36
CA VAL A 11 2.39 -20.03 20.99
C VAL A 11 2.07 -18.89 21.95
N ARG A 12 2.27 -19.08 23.26
CA ARG A 12 2.03 -18.02 24.25
C ARG A 12 3.06 -16.89 24.15
N ALA A 13 4.32 -17.17 23.79
CA ALA A 13 5.33 -16.16 23.54
C ALA A 13 4.99 -15.32 22.31
N CYS A 14 4.58 -15.94 21.20
CA CYS A 14 4.14 -15.23 19.99
C CYS A 14 2.90 -14.35 20.24
N VAL A 15 2.00 -14.77 21.13
CA VAL A 15 0.81 -13.98 21.53
C VAL A 15 1.16 -12.87 22.52
N SER A 16 2.27 -12.99 23.27
CA SER A 16 2.75 -11.94 24.18
C SER A 16 3.65 -10.90 23.50
N GLU A 17 4.07 -11.13 22.26
CA GLU A 17 4.83 -10.16 21.44
C GLU A 17 3.87 -9.32 20.57
N ASP A 18 3.05 -8.48 21.20
CA ASP A 18 2.15 -7.53 20.51
C ASP A 18 2.91 -6.53 19.59
N GLY A 19 4.22 -6.40 19.77
CA GLY A 19 5.08 -5.55 18.93
C GLY A 19 5.21 -6.03 17.47
N GLY A 20 5.12 -7.33 17.23
CA GLY A 20 5.18 -7.90 15.87
C GLY A 20 3.86 -7.73 15.10
N ALA A 21 2.72 -7.77 15.80
CA ALA A 21 1.40 -7.54 15.21
C ALA A 21 1.26 -6.11 14.68
N ALA A 22 1.73 -5.12 15.45
CA ALA A 22 1.70 -3.72 15.04
C ALA A 22 2.52 -3.47 13.75
N THR A 23 3.73 -4.02 13.64
CA THR A 23 4.57 -3.84 12.44
C THR A 23 4.01 -4.54 11.20
N ALA A 24 3.37 -5.71 11.37
CA ALA A 24 2.67 -6.39 10.28
C ALA A 24 1.42 -5.61 9.81
N GLU A 25 0.66 -5.02 10.73
CA GLU A 25 -0.52 -4.20 10.40
C GLU A 25 -0.14 -2.99 9.55
N TYR A 26 0.90 -2.24 9.94
CA TYR A 26 1.40 -1.12 9.14
C TYR A 26 1.88 -1.55 7.76
N ALA A 27 2.54 -2.71 7.66
CA ALA A 27 2.97 -3.25 6.38
C ALA A 27 1.75 -3.59 5.49
N ILE A 28 0.72 -4.23 6.03
CA ILE A 28 -0.50 -4.57 5.28
C ILE A 28 -1.26 -3.31 4.86
N ALA A 29 -1.43 -2.35 5.76
CA ALA A 29 -2.09 -1.08 5.44
C ALA A 29 -1.34 -0.32 4.33
N THR A 30 -0.01 -0.31 4.38
CA THR A 30 0.83 0.30 3.34
C THR A 30 0.68 -0.45 2.01
N MET A 31 0.73 -1.79 2.02
CA MET A 31 0.56 -2.59 0.81
C MET A 31 -0.83 -2.41 0.19
N ALA A 32 -1.87 -2.29 1.01
CA ALA A 32 -3.23 -1.99 0.55
C ALA A 32 -3.30 -0.61 -0.13
N ALA A 33 -2.69 0.42 0.48
CA ALA A 33 -2.62 1.76 -0.11
C ALA A 33 -1.81 1.77 -1.42
N VAL A 34 -0.70 1.03 -1.48
CA VAL A 34 0.13 0.90 -2.69
C VAL A 34 -0.64 0.18 -3.82
N ALA A 35 -1.40 -0.87 -3.50
CA ALA A 35 -2.23 -1.54 -4.49
C ALA A 35 -3.31 -0.62 -5.08
N PHE A 36 -3.96 0.19 -4.22
CA PHE A 36 -4.90 1.20 -4.67
C PHE A 36 -4.23 2.28 -5.53
N ALA A 37 -3.05 2.76 -5.15
CA ALA A 37 -2.27 3.69 -5.97
C ALA A 37 -1.89 3.07 -7.33
N GLY A 38 -1.60 1.77 -7.37
CA GLY A 38 -1.36 1.03 -8.61
C GLY A 38 -2.54 1.11 -9.58
N LEU A 39 -3.78 1.01 -9.10
CA LEU A 39 -4.97 1.21 -9.92
C LEU A 39 -5.04 2.63 -10.49
N LEU A 40 -4.74 3.65 -9.68
CA LEU A 40 -4.70 5.03 -10.14
C LEU A 40 -3.62 5.24 -11.23
N VAL A 41 -2.47 4.60 -11.11
CA VAL A 41 -1.41 4.65 -12.14
C VAL A 41 -1.91 4.08 -13.46
N VAL A 42 -2.63 2.95 -13.45
CA VAL A 42 -3.22 2.36 -14.65
C VAL A 42 -4.24 3.31 -15.27
N ILE A 43 -5.10 3.95 -14.46
CA ILE A 43 -6.07 4.94 -14.92
C ILE A 43 -5.35 6.14 -15.58
N LEU A 44 -4.31 6.67 -14.95
CA LEU A 44 -3.50 7.77 -15.48
C LEU A 44 -2.76 7.40 -16.77
N GLN A 45 -2.49 6.11 -16.99
CA GLN A 45 -1.83 5.64 -18.20
C GLN A 45 -2.76 5.61 -19.43
N SER A 46 -4.08 5.65 -19.23
CA SER A 46 -5.07 5.65 -20.32
C SER A 46 -4.91 6.83 -21.27
N ASP A 47 -5.21 6.62 -22.56
CA ASP A 47 -5.04 7.64 -23.59
C ASP A 47 -5.93 8.86 -23.37
N GLU A 48 -7.15 8.65 -22.86
CA GLU A 48 -8.09 9.73 -22.54
C GLU A 48 -7.52 10.64 -21.44
N VAL A 49 -7.09 10.06 -20.31
CA VAL A 49 -6.56 10.82 -19.18
C VAL A 49 -5.23 11.49 -19.54
N ARG A 50 -4.34 10.78 -20.24
CA ARG A 50 -3.09 11.35 -20.74
C ARG A 50 -3.34 12.53 -21.68
N GLY A 51 -4.32 12.41 -22.58
CA GLY A 51 -4.73 13.49 -23.48
C GLY A 51 -5.22 14.72 -22.73
N MET A 52 -6.10 14.53 -21.74
CA MET A 52 -6.60 15.62 -20.88
C MET A 52 -5.46 16.34 -20.13
N LEU A 53 -4.53 15.58 -19.53
CA LEU A 53 -3.38 16.16 -18.83
C LEU A 53 -2.44 16.91 -19.77
N LEU A 54 -2.19 16.37 -20.97
CA LEU A 54 -1.37 17.05 -21.97
C LEU A 54 -2.01 18.35 -22.45
N ASP A 55 -3.33 18.37 -22.64
CA ASP A 55 -4.05 19.61 -23.01
C ASP A 55 -3.96 20.65 -21.89
N LEU A 56 -4.13 20.23 -20.63
CA LEU A 56 -3.96 21.12 -19.48
C LEU A 56 -2.56 21.72 -19.42
N VAL A 57 -1.52 20.90 -19.62
CA VAL A 57 -0.13 21.37 -19.66
C VAL A 57 0.10 22.32 -20.84
N ARG A 58 -0.43 22.01 -22.04
CA ARG A 58 -0.32 22.90 -23.21
C ARG A 58 -0.98 24.26 -22.97
N ARG A 59 -2.17 24.29 -22.34
CA ARG A 59 -2.83 25.54 -21.96
C ARG A 59 -2.03 26.33 -20.94
N ALA A 60 -1.39 25.66 -19.97
CA ALA A 60 -0.55 26.31 -18.97
C ALA A 60 0.76 26.87 -19.57
N LEU A 61 1.30 26.23 -20.61
CA LEU A 61 2.55 26.63 -21.27
C LEU A 61 2.34 27.61 -22.43
N THR A 62 1.15 27.64 -23.02
CA THR A 62 0.79 28.66 -24.00
C THR A 62 0.36 29.90 -23.21
N TYR A 63 1.28 30.84 -23.03
CA TYR A 63 0.97 32.12 -22.43
C TYR A 63 0.00 32.85 -23.37
N ASP A 64 -1.28 32.89 -22.99
CA ASP A 64 -2.31 33.68 -23.66
C ASP A 64 -1.89 35.16 -23.59
N ARG A 65 -1.65 35.75 -24.77
CA ARG A 65 -1.37 37.17 -24.94
C ARG A 65 -2.35 37.73 -25.96
#